data_AF-A0A2A3Y555-F1
#
_entry.id   AF-A0A2A3Y555-F1
#
_cell.length_a   1.000
_cell.length_b   1.000
_cell.length_c   1.000
_cell.angle_alpha   90.00
_cell.angle_beta   90.00
_cell.angle_gamma   90.00
#
_symmetry.space_group_name_H-M   'P 1'
#
loop_
_entity.id
_entity.type
_entity.pdbx_description
1 polymer ?
#
loop_
_entity_poly.entity_id
_entity_poly.type
_entity_poly.pdbx_seq_one_letter_code
_entity_poly.pdbx_strand_id
1 'polypeptide(L)'
;MASKKKQGKKNSGAGNPAKAAQRGRSVFKVQAEISVDAMREDYAAWITETVPAFGTAEAAQIAEIQLGVVRSVGAQYAELARSSNLRDIDPELFGQVFAEFLVNLPEGLEAEPIFTAWLDYFSFLTSRGTWEGGEENLTELRELLDDALKGFAEEDAELCALLRGTELYAKVKAFSEALGDGVDISAFSEAGNEARVRVMNSVGVDAATVKVDEPAPDVFAHVWNAAILSVVDPSGGKIVRDEEAFAHFVEGEESESAQLLFEMGVGCVQSHLIPNDAFTERDEAFFLVLRNLLVTAVTGREADFEGLRRNCGPKDFDAVLPEAREALASLAAFGLLQVKGEEYGVDERLLPVISAGLSEAESLIEESE
;
A
#
# COMPACT_ATOMS: atom_id res chain seq x y z
N MET A 1 42.06 -67.82 -23.61
CA MET A 1 43.13 -66.98 -23.02
C MET A 1 42.55 -65.64 -22.64
N ALA A 2 42.81 -65.21 -21.40
CA ALA A 2 42.21 -64.05 -20.77
C ALA A 2 42.73 -62.71 -21.35
N SER A 3 41.84 -61.72 -21.47
CA SER A 3 42.25 -60.30 -21.54
C SER A 3 41.49 -59.49 -20.50
N LYS A 4 42.27 -58.76 -19.70
CA LYS A 4 41.91 -58.10 -18.44
C LYS A 4 40.96 -56.91 -18.68
N LYS A 5 39.82 -56.88 -17.98
CA LYS A 5 39.07 -55.64 -17.74
C LYS A 5 39.87 -54.74 -16.78
N LYS A 6 40.34 -53.59 -17.27
CA LYS A 6 40.82 -52.48 -16.42
C LYS A 6 39.63 -51.86 -15.70
N GLN A 7 39.60 -51.93 -14.37
CA GLN A 7 38.76 -51.08 -13.52
C GLN A 7 39.24 -49.64 -13.65
N GLY A 8 38.45 -48.79 -14.31
CA GLY A 8 38.55 -47.34 -14.15
C GLY A 8 37.89 -46.93 -12.85
N LYS A 9 38.68 -46.41 -11.90
CA LYS A 9 38.18 -45.78 -10.67
C LYS A 9 37.22 -44.65 -11.04
N LYS A 10 35.93 -44.81 -10.72
CA LYS A 10 34.99 -43.68 -10.62
C LYS A 10 35.30 -42.96 -9.30
N ASN A 11 36.07 -41.89 -9.37
CA ASN A 11 36.05 -40.86 -8.33
C ASN A 11 34.72 -40.11 -8.45
N SER A 12 33.67 -40.63 -7.83
CA SER A 12 32.46 -39.88 -7.57
C SER A 12 32.37 -39.66 -6.06
N GLY A 13 33.06 -38.64 -5.59
CA GLY A 13 32.88 -38.14 -4.23
C GLY A 13 31.45 -37.62 -4.07
N ALA A 14 30.82 -37.98 -2.95
CA ALA A 14 29.64 -37.30 -2.46
C ALA A 14 30.03 -35.84 -2.19
N GLY A 15 29.42 -34.90 -2.91
CA GLY A 15 29.80 -33.49 -2.83
C GLY A 15 29.74 -32.73 -4.16
N ASN A 16 29.36 -33.35 -5.27
CA ASN A 16 29.16 -32.63 -6.53
C ASN A 16 27.74 -32.01 -6.59
N PRO A 17 27.59 -30.67 -6.49
CA PRO A 17 26.29 -30.00 -6.43
C PRO A 17 25.44 -30.22 -7.68
N ALA A 18 26.07 -30.56 -8.80
CA ALA A 18 25.42 -30.87 -10.07
C ALA A 18 24.48 -32.09 -10.02
N LYS A 19 24.53 -32.93 -8.97
CA LYS A 19 23.59 -34.06 -8.78
C LYS A 19 22.40 -33.74 -7.86
N ALA A 20 22.41 -32.61 -7.16
CA ALA A 20 21.36 -32.21 -6.22
C ALA A 20 20.28 -31.33 -6.86
N ALA A 21 20.57 -30.70 -8.01
CA ALA A 21 19.57 -29.94 -8.75
C ALA A 21 18.50 -30.88 -9.32
N GLN A 22 17.22 -30.62 -9.03
CA GLN A 22 16.10 -31.19 -9.79
C GLN A 22 16.34 -30.92 -11.29
N ARG A 23 16.10 -31.93 -12.13
CA ARG A 23 16.35 -31.84 -13.58
C ARG A 23 15.76 -30.54 -14.15
N GLY A 24 16.61 -29.66 -14.67
CA GLY A 24 16.22 -28.41 -15.33
C GLY A 24 16.47 -27.12 -14.55
N ARG A 25 16.84 -27.17 -13.25
CA ARG A 25 17.20 -25.97 -12.47
C ARG A 25 18.69 -25.65 -12.58
N SER A 26 19.03 -24.36 -12.70
CA SER A 26 20.40 -23.87 -12.69
C SER A 26 21.13 -24.26 -11.39
N VAL A 27 22.36 -24.78 -11.52
CA VAL A 27 23.18 -25.18 -10.36
C VAL A 27 23.60 -23.96 -9.54
N PHE A 28 23.87 -22.82 -10.20
CA PHE A 28 24.21 -21.56 -9.53
C PHE A 28 23.06 -21.06 -8.68
N LYS A 29 21.84 -21.11 -9.23
CA LYS A 29 20.61 -20.78 -8.52
C LYS A 29 20.46 -21.59 -7.23
N VAL A 30 20.52 -22.92 -7.34
CA VAL A 30 20.37 -23.83 -6.20
C VAL A 30 21.45 -23.59 -5.13
N GLN A 31 22.70 -23.35 -5.55
CA GLN A 31 23.79 -23.08 -4.62
C GLN A 31 23.65 -21.74 -3.90
N ALA A 32 23.18 -20.69 -4.60
CA ALA A 32 22.90 -19.40 -3.99
C ALA A 32 21.78 -19.52 -2.94
N GLU A 33 20.68 -20.21 -3.29
CA GLU A 33 19.58 -20.47 -2.35
C GLU A 33 20.05 -21.20 -1.08
N ILE A 34 20.84 -22.27 -1.23
CA ILE A 34 21.40 -23.02 -0.10
C ILE A 34 22.32 -22.14 0.76
N SER A 35 23.10 -21.26 0.12
CA SER A 35 24.03 -20.38 0.83
C SER A 35 23.29 -19.34 1.67
N VAL A 36 22.20 -18.77 1.14
CA VAL A 36 21.31 -17.86 1.88
C VAL A 36 20.64 -18.58 3.05
N ASP A 37 20.07 -19.76 2.81
CA ASP A 37 19.41 -20.55 3.87
C ASP A 37 20.37 -20.91 5.02
N ALA A 38 21.65 -21.16 4.71
CA ALA A 38 22.66 -21.48 5.71
C ALA A 38 23.02 -20.31 6.65
N MET A 39 22.69 -19.06 6.28
CA MET A 39 22.99 -17.87 7.08
C MET A 39 21.88 -17.50 8.06
N ARG A 40 20.72 -18.19 8.01
CA ARG A 40 19.49 -17.82 8.72
C ARG A 40 19.66 -17.60 10.23
N GLU A 41 20.35 -18.52 10.92
CA GLU A 41 20.55 -18.41 12.37
C GLU A 41 21.50 -17.24 12.73
N ASP A 42 22.57 -17.03 11.97
CA ASP A 42 23.51 -15.93 12.20
C ASP A 42 22.90 -14.57 11.85
N TYR A 43 22.09 -14.52 10.80
CA TYR A 43 21.35 -13.32 10.41
C TYR A 43 20.30 -12.92 11.47
N ALA A 44 19.56 -13.88 12.02
CA ALA A 44 18.62 -13.62 13.13
C ALA A 44 19.34 -13.15 14.40
N ALA A 45 20.52 -13.72 14.69
CA ALA A 45 21.36 -13.25 15.79
C ALA A 45 21.84 -11.82 15.55
N TRP A 46 22.28 -11.49 14.33
CA TRP A 46 22.68 -10.14 13.95
C TRP A 46 21.53 -9.13 14.09
N ILE A 47 20.30 -9.47 13.67
CA ILE A 47 19.11 -8.61 13.90
C ILE A 47 18.90 -8.33 15.39
N THR A 48 19.07 -9.34 16.24
CA THR A 48 18.94 -9.17 17.70
C THR A 48 20.06 -8.26 18.27
N GLU A 49 21.26 -8.29 17.66
CA GLU A 49 22.38 -7.41 18.03
C GLU A 49 22.14 -5.96 17.59
N THR A 50 21.53 -5.75 16.42
CA THR A 50 21.32 -4.41 15.83
C THR A 50 20.03 -3.74 16.28
N VAL A 51 18.99 -4.50 16.63
CA VAL A 51 17.70 -4.00 17.11
C VAL A 51 17.41 -4.56 18.51
N PRO A 52 17.88 -3.90 19.59
CA PRO A 52 17.77 -4.43 20.96
C PRO A 52 16.34 -4.60 21.49
N ALA A 53 15.35 -4.02 20.80
CA ALA A 53 13.93 -4.17 21.13
C ALA A 53 13.37 -5.53 20.73
N PHE A 54 13.95 -6.19 19.72
CA PHE A 54 13.42 -7.43 19.20
C PHE A 54 13.77 -8.63 20.08
N GLY A 55 12.75 -9.44 20.34
CA GLY A 55 12.93 -10.76 20.93
C GLY A 55 13.51 -11.75 19.93
N THR A 56 14.05 -12.89 20.41
CA THR A 56 14.65 -13.91 19.53
C THR A 56 13.66 -14.51 18.52
N ALA A 57 12.39 -14.62 18.87
CA ALA A 57 11.35 -15.15 17.98
C ALA A 57 10.99 -14.17 16.86
N GLU A 58 10.91 -12.89 17.20
CA GLU A 58 10.63 -11.80 16.26
C GLU A 58 11.79 -11.62 15.28
N ALA A 59 13.03 -11.58 15.78
CA ALA A 59 14.22 -11.52 14.94
C ALA A 59 14.32 -12.71 13.97
N ALA A 60 13.93 -13.91 14.38
CA ALA A 60 13.90 -15.08 13.51
C ALA A 60 12.83 -14.98 12.41
N GLN A 61 11.67 -14.39 12.72
CA GLN A 61 10.62 -14.15 11.73
C GLN A 61 11.04 -13.10 10.71
N ILE A 62 11.63 -11.98 11.16
CA ILE A 62 12.16 -10.93 10.29
C ILE A 62 13.27 -11.50 9.39
N ALA A 63 14.20 -12.29 9.97
CA ALA A 63 15.25 -12.96 9.21
C ALA A 63 14.69 -13.85 8.10
N GLU A 64 13.63 -14.63 8.38
CA GLU A 64 12.99 -15.49 7.37
C GLU A 64 12.44 -14.67 6.20
N ILE A 65 11.76 -13.57 6.50
CA ILE A 65 11.15 -12.69 5.50
C ILE A 65 12.24 -12.02 4.65
N GLN A 66 13.19 -11.34 5.29
CA GLN A 66 14.25 -10.61 4.60
C GLN A 66 15.14 -11.54 3.77
N LEU A 67 15.60 -12.66 4.35
CA LEU A 67 16.41 -13.63 3.59
C LEU A 67 15.58 -14.35 2.51
N GLY A 68 14.26 -14.48 2.66
CA GLY A 68 13.37 -14.97 1.61
C GLY A 68 13.40 -14.09 0.36
N VAL A 69 13.41 -12.77 0.55
CA VAL A 69 13.56 -11.79 -0.54
C VAL A 69 14.94 -11.86 -1.17
N VAL A 70 16.00 -11.81 -0.35
CA VAL A 70 17.40 -11.92 -0.82
C VAL A 70 17.61 -13.22 -1.58
N ARG A 71 17.06 -14.33 -1.09
CA ARG A 71 17.09 -15.63 -1.77
C ARG A 71 16.42 -15.55 -3.13
N SER A 72 15.27 -14.91 -3.25
CA SER A 72 14.50 -14.88 -4.51
C SER A 72 15.20 -14.08 -5.61
N VAL A 73 15.65 -12.87 -5.30
CA VAL A 73 16.39 -12.01 -6.23
C VAL A 73 17.81 -12.57 -6.47
N GLY A 74 18.51 -12.98 -5.41
CA GLY A 74 19.87 -13.51 -5.48
C GLY A 74 19.96 -14.81 -6.28
N ALA A 75 18.92 -15.63 -6.25
CA ALA A 75 18.81 -16.85 -7.07
C ALA A 75 18.74 -16.52 -8.58
N GLN A 76 18.03 -15.47 -8.96
CA GLN A 76 17.96 -15.01 -10.36
C GLN A 76 19.28 -14.37 -10.80
N TYR A 77 19.86 -13.52 -9.95
CA TYR A 77 21.19 -12.96 -10.17
C TYR A 77 22.23 -14.07 -10.37
N ALA A 78 22.25 -15.08 -9.50
CA ALA A 78 23.21 -16.17 -9.57
C ALA A 78 23.11 -16.98 -10.87
N GLU A 79 21.89 -17.15 -11.39
CA GLU A 79 21.66 -17.81 -12.67
C GLU A 79 22.23 -17.02 -13.85
N LEU A 80 22.00 -15.70 -13.87
CA LEU A 80 22.47 -14.82 -14.93
C LEU A 80 23.98 -14.53 -14.86
N ALA A 81 24.49 -14.28 -13.65
CA ALA A 81 25.92 -14.08 -13.38
C ALA A 81 26.75 -15.36 -13.56
N ARG A 82 26.09 -16.52 -13.61
CA ARG A 82 26.73 -17.85 -13.58
C ARG A 82 27.70 -17.98 -12.39
N SER A 83 27.30 -17.40 -11.26
CA SER A 83 28.05 -17.39 -10.01
C SER A 83 27.07 -17.53 -8.86
N SER A 84 27.31 -18.46 -7.93
CA SER A 84 26.51 -18.60 -6.72
C SER A 84 27.00 -17.71 -5.57
N ASN A 85 28.05 -16.91 -5.80
CA ASN A 85 28.62 -16.04 -4.77
C ASN A 85 27.80 -14.75 -4.64
N LEU A 86 26.98 -14.64 -3.59
CA LEU A 86 26.25 -13.41 -3.25
C LEU A 86 27.05 -12.49 -2.31
N ARG A 87 28.35 -12.73 -2.16
CA ARG A 87 29.30 -11.86 -1.43
C ARG A 87 30.21 -11.07 -2.37
N ASP A 88 30.06 -11.28 -3.67
CA ASP A 88 30.74 -10.56 -4.75
C ASP A 88 29.73 -10.35 -5.87
N ILE A 89 29.13 -9.16 -5.89
CA ILE A 89 28.03 -8.82 -6.78
C ILE A 89 28.48 -7.73 -7.74
N ASP A 90 28.19 -7.95 -9.02
CA ASP A 90 28.32 -6.95 -10.09
C ASP A 90 27.11 -6.00 -10.02
N PRO A 91 27.31 -4.70 -9.78
CA PRO A 91 26.21 -3.74 -9.58
C PRO A 91 25.30 -3.60 -10.80
N GLU A 92 25.87 -3.60 -12.01
CA GLU A 92 25.11 -3.44 -13.25
C GLU A 92 24.17 -4.64 -13.48
N LEU A 93 24.70 -5.85 -13.36
CA LEU A 93 23.90 -7.07 -13.50
C LEU A 93 22.89 -7.22 -12.37
N PHE A 94 23.26 -6.85 -11.13
CA PHE A 94 22.30 -6.82 -10.03
C PHE A 94 21.15 -5.87 -10.31
N GLY A 95 21.42 -4.63 -10.73
CA GLY A 95 20.39 -3.64 -11.04
C GLY A 95 19.43 -4.11 -12.13
N GLN A 96 19.92 -4.80 -13.16
CA GLN A 96 19.07 -5.40 -14.20
C GLN A 96 18.12 -6.47 -13.65
N VAL A 97 18.65 -7.39 -12.83
CA VAL A 97 17.86 -8.46 -12.21
C VAL A 97 16.88 -7.91 -11.20
N PHE A 98 17.30 -6.92 -10.43
CA PHE A 98 16.47 -6.26 -9.44
C PHE A 98 15.29 -5.56 -10.11
N ALA A 99 15.53 -4.79 -11.17
CA ALA A 99 14.47 -4.14 -11.94
C ALA A 99 13.50 -5.15 -12.56
N GLU A 100 14.00 -6.25 -13.13
CA GLU A 100 13.14 -7.32 -13.67
C GLU A 100 12.29 -7.97 -12.58
N PHE A 101 12.85 -8.14 -11.38
CA PHE A 101 12.09 -8.65 -10.22
C PHE A 101 10.97 -7.68 -9.82
N LEU A 102 11.27 -6.39 -9.72
CA LEU A 102 10.29 -5.35 -9.34
C LEU A 102 9.13 -5.24 -10.35
N VAL A 103 9.42 -5.28 -11.65
CA VAL A 103 8.38 -5.23 -12.71
C VAL A 103 7.42 -6.42 -12.64
N ASN A 104 7.86 -7.54 -12.08
CA ASN A 104 7.06 -8.76 -11.96
C ASN A 104 6.51 -8.96 -10.54
N LEU A 105 6.49 -7.92 -9.70
CA LEU A 105 5.86 -8.01 -8.39
C LEU A 105 4.36 -8.26 -8.54
N PRO A 106 3.80 -9.21 -7.77
CA PRO A 106 2.36 -9.35 -7.61
C PRO A 106 1.72 -8.00 -7.21
N GLU A 107 0.52 -7.75 -7.74
CA GLU A 107 -0.31 -6.63 -7.29
C GLU A 107 -0.52 -6.71 -5.76
N GLY A 108 -0.39 -5.57 -5.09
CA GLY A 108 -0.53 -5.47 -3.63
C GLY A 108 0.74 -5.77 -2.83
N LEU A 109 1.89 -6.04 -3.46
CA LEU A 109 3.18 -6.10 -2.74
C LEU A 109 3.97 -4.80 -2.90
N GLU A 110 4.35 -4.22 -1.77
CA GLU A 110 5.18 -3.03 -1.70
C GLU A 110 6.65 -3.32 -2.05
N ALA A 111 7.27 -2.37 -2.72
CA ALA A 111 8.64 -2.50 -3.17
C ALA A 111 9.66 -2.17 -2.05
N GLU A 112 9.37 -1.18 -1.21
CA GLU A 112 10.29 -0.69 -0.16
C GLU A 112 10.88 -1.77 0.76
N PRO A 113 10.10 -2.75 1.26
CA PRO A 113 10.66 -3.81 2.10
C PRO A 113 11.72 -4.66 1.37
N ILE A 114 11.67 -4.72 0.03
CA ILE A 114 12.64 -5.46 -0.79
C ILE A 114 13.97 -4.72 -0.81
N PHE A 115 13.96 -3.40 -1.01
CA PHE A 115 15.17 -2.57 -0.98
C PHE A 115 15.83 -2.65 0.39
N THR A 116 15.03 -2.49 1.46
CA THR A 116 15.51 -2.54 2.85
C THR A 116 16.13 -3.91 3.19
N ALA A 117 15.51 -5.02 2.78
CA ALA A 117 16.05 -6.35 3.00
C ALA A 117 17.44 -6.56 2.36
N TRP A 118 17.69 -5.96 1.19
CA TRP A 118 19.00 -6.02 0.53
C TRP A 118 20.04 -5.12 1.20
N LEU A 119 19.66 -3.92 1.64
CA LEU A 119 20.53 -3.04 2.42
C LEU A 119 20.94 -3.68 3.75
N ASP A 120 20.00 -4.31 4.45
CA ASP A 120 20.26 -5.05 5.69
C ASP A 120 21.18 -6.24 5.42
N TYR A 121 20.97 -6.97 4.33
CA TYR A 121 21.88 -8.05 3.92
C TYR A 121 23.31 -7.55 3.67
N PHE A 122 23.49 -6.44 2.97
CA PHE A 122 24.82 -5.84 2.77
C PHE A 122 25.44 -5.34 4.08
N SER A 123 24.64 -4.79 4.98
CA SER A 123 25.06 -4.38 6.32
C SER A 123 25.49 -5.56 7.18
N PHE A 124 24.74 -6.66 7.13
CA PHE A 124 25.10 -7.93 7.74
C PHE A 124 26.45 -8.43 7.21
N LEU A 125 26.62 -8.55 5.89
CA LEU A 125 27.88 -9.02 5.29
C LEU A 125 29.08 -8.15 5.67
N THR A 126 28.87 -6.83 5.74
CA THR A 126 29.89 -5.86 6.16
C THR A 126 30.25 -6.07 7.63
N SER A 127 29.26 -6.16 8.52
CA SER A 127 29.46 -6.30 9.97
C SER A 127 30.17 -7.60 10.33
N ARG A 128 29.91 -8.68 9.58
CA ARG A 128 30.56 -9.98 9.74
C ARG A 128 31.89 -10.08 8.98
N GLY A 129 32.27 -9.07 8.20
CA GLY A 129 33.51 -9.05 7.41
C GLY A 129 33.54 -10.14 6.33
N THR A 130 32.37 -10.50 5.79
CA THR A 130 32.19 -11.59 4.82
C THR A 130 31.95 -11.12 3.39
N TRP A 131 31.96 -9.80 3.14
CA TRP A 131 31.96 -9.28 1.77
C TRP A 131 33.28 -9.62 1.06
N GLU A 132 33.20 -10.13 -0.17
CA GLU A 132 34.32 -10.60 -0.98
C GLU A 132 34.56 -9.74 -2.24
N GLY A 133 33.57 -8.94 -2.65
CA GLY A 133 33.66 -8.02 -3.77
C GLY A 133 34.47 -6.74 -3.48
N GLY A 134 34.56 -5.86 -4.47
CA GLY A 134 35.16 -4.54 -4.31
C GLY A 134 34.35 -3.64 -3.35
N GLU A 135 35.03 -2.75 -2.62
CA GLU A 135 34.37 -1.72 -1.79
C GLU A 135 33.57 -0.72 -2.65
N GLU A 136 34.07 -0.43 -3.85
CA GLU A 136 33.38 0.38 -4.86
C GLU A 136 32.05 -0.29 -5.28
N ASN A 137 32.06 -1.57 -5.64
CA ASN A 137 30.84 -2.31 -5.96
C ASN A 137 29.82 -2.31 -4.81
N LEU A 138 30.26 -2.50 -3.57
CA LEU A 138 29.37 -2.47 -2.41
C LEU A 138 28.75 -1.09 -2.21
N THR A 139 29.51 -0.03 -2.48
CA THR A 139 29.05 1.36 -2.41
C THR A 139 28.00 1.61 -3.50
N GLU A 140 28.27 1.23 -4.75
CA GLU A 140 27.32 1.37 -5.86
C GLU A 140 26.01 0.61 -5.61
N LEU A 141 26.08 -0.61 -5.06
CA LEU A 141 24.89 -1.40 -4.71
C LEU A 141 24.05 -0.72 -3.63
N ARG A 142 24.70 -0.13 -2.62
CA ARG A 142 24.00 0.61 -1.56
C ARG A 142 23.39 1.90 -2.09
N GLU A 143 24.15 2.68 -2.85
CA GLU A 143 23.66 3.93 -3.45
C GLU A 143 22.46 3.68 -4.36
N LEU A 144 22.49 2.62 -5.19
CA LEU A 144 21.37 2.23 -6.05
C LEU A 144 20.09 1.97 -5.24
N LEU A 145 20.19 1.29 -4.09
CA LEU A 145 19.04 0.96 -3.25
C LEU A 145 18.59 2.17 -2.41
N ASP A 146 19.53 2.92 -1.84
CA ASP A 146 19.25 4.11 -1.03
C ASP A 146 18.61 5.23 -1.87
N ASP A 147 19.06 5.45 -3.10
CA ASP A 147 18.48 6.47 -3.98
C ASP A 147 17.06 6.10 -4.42
N ALA A 148 16.76 4.82 -4.58
CA ALA A 148 15.39 4.37 -4.83
C ALA A 148 14.49 4.59 -3.60
N LEU A 149 14.98 4.28 -2.39
CA LEU A 149 14.26 4.55 -1.13
C LEU A 149 14.01 6.04 -0.91
N LYS A 150 14.99 6.90 -1.22
CA LYS A 150 14.77 8.35 -1.20
C LYS A 150 13.70 8.79 -2.19
N GLY A 151 13.65 8.17 -3.37
CA GLY A 151 12.60 8.42 -4.36
C GLY A 151 11.20 8.15 -3.79
N PHE A 152 11.00 7.01 -3.13
CA PHE A 152 9.72 6.71 -2.47
C PHE A 152 9.39 7.72 -1.37
N ALA A 153 10.37 8.04 -0.51
CA ALA A 153 10.17 9.02 0.56
C ALA A 153 9.85 10.44 0.02
N GLU A 154 10.44 10.84 -1.11
CA GLU A 154 10.13 12.10 -1.78
C GLU A 154 8.69 12.09 -2.34
N GLU A 155 8.27 11.00 -3.00
CA GLU A 155 6.91 10.82 -3.50
C GLU A 155 5.87 10.87 -2.36
N ASP A 156 6.16 10.18 -1.25
CA ASP A 156 5.32 10.17 -0.04
C ASP A 156 5.22 11.56 0.60
N ALA A 157 6.33 12.28 0.71
CA ALA A 157 6.34 13.64 1.24
C ALA A 157 5.52 14.59 0.35
N GLU A 158 5.61 14.46 -0.97
CA GLU A 158 4.81 15.21 -1.92
C GLU A 158 3.31 14.89 -1.79
N LEU A 159 2.96 13.60 -1.69
CA LEU A 159 1.58 13.16 -1.49
C LEU A 159 1.03 13.68 -0.15
N CYS A 160 1.81 13.61 0.92
CA CYS A 160 1.46 14.16 2.23
C CYS A 160 1.17 15.66 2.14
N ALA A 161 2.08 16.42 1.53
CA ALA A 161 1.92 17.87 1.38
C ALA A 161 0.66 18.21 0.57
N LEU A 162 0.39 17.44 -0.49
CA LEU A 162 -0.79 17.62 -1.33
C LEU A 162 -2.08 17.33 -0.55
N LEU A 163 -2.16 16.19 0.14
CA LEU A 163 -3.34 15.78 0.91
C LEU A 163 -3.60 16.69 2.11
N ARG A 164 -2.56 17.15 2.81
CA ARG A 164 -2.69 18.15 3.89
C ARG A 164 -3.19 19.51 3.38
N GLY A 165 -2.96 19.81 2.11
CA GLY A 165 -3.49 20.99 1.44
C GLY A 165 -4.99 20.94 1.11
N THR A 166 -5.64 19.78 1.29
CA THR A 166 -7.04 19.58 0.92
C THR A 166 -8.03 20.05 1.99
N GLU A 167 -9.25 20.38 1.57
CA GLU A 167 -10.36 20.66 2.49
C GLU A 167 -10.77 19.39 3.27
N LEU A 168 -10.60 18.21 2.67
CA LEU A 168 -10.81 16.93 3.35
C LEU A 168 -9.94 16.82 4.60
N TYR A 169 -8.64 17.08 4.49
CA TYR A 169 -7.73 17.06 5.63
C TYR A 169 -8.18 18.01 6.74
N ALA A 170 -8.55 19.25 6.38
CA ALA A 170 -9.02 20.23 7.37
C ALA A 170 -10.28 19.74 8.12
N LYS A 171 -11.21 19.11 7.40
CA LYS A 171 -12.44 18.56 7.99
C LYS A 171 -12.19 17.33 8.84
N VAL A 172 -11.35 16.39 8.40
CA VAL A 172 -10.98 15.19 9.17
C VAL A 172 -10.23 15.59 10.44
N LYS A 173 -9.29 16.53 10.35
CA LYS A 173 -8.59 17.08 11.51
C LYS A 173 -9.56 17.70 12.52
N ALA A 174 -10.47 18.56 12.05
CA ALA A 174 -11.47 19.20 12.91
C ALA A 174 -12.45 18.20 13.53
N PHE A 175 -12.86 17.19 12.76
CA PHE A 175 -13.69 16.08 13.22
C PHE A 175 -13.00 15.33 14.37
N SER A 176 -11.75 14.91 14.17
CA SER A 176 -10.99 14.14 15.16
C SER A 176 -10.71 14.95 16.43
N GLU A 177 -10.39 16.24 16.30
CA GLU A 177 -10.27 17.15 17.46
C GLU A 177 -11.59 17.33 18.21
N ALA A 178 -12.73 17.33 17.50
CA ALA A 178 -14.05 17.46 18.09
C ALA A 178 -14.51 16.19 18.83
N LEU A 179 -13.87 15.03 18.65
CA LEU A 179 -14.20 13.83 19.41
C LEU A 179 -13.88 14.01 20.91
N GLY A 180 -12.82 14.75 21.26
CA GLY A 180 -12.39 14.95 22.66
C GLY A 180 -12.12 13.62 23.37
N ASP A 181 -12.71 13.40 24.55
CA ASP A 181 -12.60 12.14 25.32
C ASP A 181 -13.40 10.96 24.73
N GLY A 182 -13.94 11.14 23.52
CA GLY A 182 -14.73 10.15 22.78
C GLY A 182 -16.23 10.44 22.76
N VAL A 183 -16.90 9.88 21.75
CA VAL A 183 -18.35 10.00 21.55
C VAL A 183 -18.99 8.63 21.73
N ASP A 184 -19.96 8.53 22.65
CA ASP A 184 -20.72 7.30 22.89
C ASP A 184 -21.81 7.13 21.83
N ILE A 185 -21.73 6.04 21.06
CA ILE A 185 -22.67 5.74 19.96
C ILE A 185 -23.98 5.10 20.46
N SER A 186 -24.00 4.64 21.71
CA SER A 186 -25.16 3.98 22.32
C SER A 186 -26.08 4.95 23.07
N ALA A 187 -25.61 6.18 23.32
CA ALA A 187 -26.31 7.14 24.16
C ALA A 187 -27.08 8.18 23.34
N PHE A 188 -28.34 7.89 23.01
CA PHE A 188 -29.34 8.92 22.67
C PHE A 188 -29.76 9.72 23.92
N SER A 189 -28.78 10.26 24.65
CA SER A 189 -28.94 11.08 25.85
C SER A 189 -28.71 12.56 25.54
N GLU A 190 -29.07 13.47 26.45
CA GLU A 190 -28.74 14.91 26.29
C GLU A 190 -27.22 15.13 26.10
N ALA A 191 -26.37 14.35 26.76
CA ALA A 191 -24.91 14.41 26.58
C ALA A 191 -24.47 13.92 25.19
N GLY A 192 -25.15 12.92 24.63
CA GLY A 192 -24.93 12.47 23.24
C GLY A 192 -25.34 13.52 22.22
N ASN A 193 -26.37 14.33 22.52
CA ASN A 193 -26.79 15.43 21.66
C ASN A 193 -25.75 16.57 21.60
N GLU A 194 -25.14 16.94 22.73
CA GLU A 194 -24.05 17.92 22.73
C GLU A 194 -22.83 17.44 21.94
N ALA A 195 -22.44 16.18 22.11
CA ALA A 195 -21.35 15.57 21.34
C ALA A 195 -21.68 15.53 19.84
N ARG A 196 -22.89 15.08 19.46
CA ARG A 196 -23.37 15.09 18.09
C ARG A 196 -23.31 16.49 17.46
N VAL A 197 -23.84 17.50 18.15
CA VAL A 197 -23.83 18.89 17.65
C VAL A 197 -22.39 19.37 17.45
N ARG A 198 -21.50 19.12 18.41
CA ARG A 198 -20.09 19.51 18.32
C ARG A 198 -19.40 18.90 17.11
N VAL A 199 -19.56 17.60 16.90
CA VAL A 199 -18.91 16.88 15.78
C VAL A 199 -19.51 17.30 14.44
N MET A 200 -20.84 17.44 14.30
CA MET A 200 -21.46 17.94 13.06
C MET A 200 -20.98 19.36 12.72
N ASN A 201 -20.96 20.26 13.71
CA ASN A 201 -20.49 21.62 13.49
C ASN A 201 -19.02 21.69 13.07
N SER A 202 -18.17 20.75 13.55
CA SER A 202 -16.74 20.70 13.22
C SER A 202 -16.48 20.47 11.72
N VAL A 203 -17.39 19.77 11.03
CA VAL A 203 -17.28 19.50 9.59
C VAL A 203 -18.09 20.49 8.74
N GLY A 204 -18.72 21.48 9.37
CA GLY A 204 -19.52 22.52 8.70
C GLY A 204 -21.00 22.16 8.50
N VAL A 205 -21.51 21.15 9.21
CA VAL A 205 -22.93 20.77 9.19
C VAL A 205 -23.65 21.45 10.35
N ASP A 206 -24.67 22.24 10.05
CA ASP A 206 -25.53 22.84 11.08
C ASP A 206 -26.44 21.75 11.70
N ALA A 207 -26.04 21.28 12.88
CA ALA A 207 -26.72 20.22 13.59
C ALA A 207 -28.17 20.55 13.95
N ALA A 208 -28.57 21.83 13.97
CA ALA A 208 -29.96 22.24 14.22
C ALA A 208 -30.89 21.93 13.03
N THR A 209 -30.33 21.76 11.83
CA THR A 209 -31.08 21.43 10.62
C THR A 209 -31.23 19.94 10.39
N VAL A 210 -30.42 19.12 11.07
CA VAL A 210 -30.39 17.66 10.91
C VAL A 210 -31.24 17.01 11.99
N LYS A 211 -32.27 16.26 11.61
CA LYS A 211 -33.05 15.48 12.58
C LYS A 211 -32.26 14.27 13.09
N VAL A 212 -32.58 13.82 14.29
CA VAL A 212 -31.83 12.71 14.95
C VAL A 212 -32.16 11.36 14.32
N ASP A 213 -33.34 11.23 13.71
CA ASP A 213 -33.87 10.02 13.07
C ASP A 213 -33.69 9.99 11.54
N GLU A 214 -33.10 11.04 10.96
CA GLU A 214 -32.76 11.09 9.53
C GLU A 214 -31.32 10.60 9.29
N PRO A 215 -31.01 10.10 8.07
CA PRO A 215 -29.64 9.78 7.69
C PRO A 215 -28.69 10.96 7.93
N ALA A 216 -27.43 10.65 8.26
CA ALA A 216 -26.41 11.67 8.39
C ALA A 216 -26.22 12.40 7.06
N PRO A 217 -25.99 13.72 7.04
CA PRO A 217 -25.69 14.44 5.81
C PRO A 217 -24.45 13.88 5.13
N ASP A 218 -24.44 13.84 3.80
CA ASP A 218 -23.38 13.21 3.00
C ASP A 218 -21.97 13.72 3.36
N VAL A 219 -21.81 15.04 3.51
CA VAL A 219 -20.54 15.66 3.93
C VAL A 219 -20.02 15.06 5.24
N PHE A 220 -20.91 14.80 6.21
CA PHE A 220 -20.53 14.15 7.46
C PHE A 220 -20.16 12.69 7.22
N ALA A 221 -20.95 11.96 6.44
CA ALA A 221 -20.70 10.55 6.14
C ALA A 221 -19.35 10.33 5.45
N HIS A 222 -18.98 11.21 4.50
CA HIS A 222 -17.69 11.13 3.81
C HIS A 222 -16.51 11.44 4.74
N VAL A 223 -16.63 12.45 5.60
CA VAL A 223 -15.59 12.76 6.59
C VAL A 223 -15.49 11.65 7.63
N TRP A 224 -16.61 11.06 8.04
CA TRP A 224 -16.64 9.90 8.93
C TRP A 224 -15.89 8.71 8.33
N ASN A 225 -16.17 8.35 7.07
CA ASN A 225 -15.50 7.24 6.40
C ASN A 225 -14.01 7.51 6.14
N ALA A 226 -13.64 8.76 5.88
CA ALA A 226 -12.23 9.15 5.81
C ALA A 226 -11.53 9.02 7.17
N ALA A 227 -12.20 9.43 8.26
CA ALA A 227 -11.63 9.42 9.60
C ALA A 227 -11.47 8.01 10.18
N ILE A 228 -12.45 7.11 9.95
CA ILE A 228 -12.43 5.74 10.47
C ILE A 228 -11.32 4.89 9.83
N LEU A 229 -10.96 5.18 8.58
CA LEU A 229 -9.85 4.51 7.90
C LEU A 229 -8.49 5.11 8.21
N SER A 230 -8.41 6.21 8.98
CA SER A 230 -7.14 6.90 9.23
C SER A 230 -6.87 7.12 10.72
N VAL A 231 -7.66 7.95 11.38
CA VAL A 231 -7.28 8.54 12.69
C VAL A 231 -8.29 8.26 13.82
N VAL A 232 -9.26 7.40 13.58
CA VAL A 232 -10.36 7.13 14.52
C VAL A 232 -10.53 5.62 14.72
N ASP A 233 -10.63 5.22 15.99
CA ASP A 233 -10.93 3.86 16.39
C ASP A 233 -12.39 3.76 16.90
N PRO A 234 -13.25 2.99 16.22
CA PRO A 234 -14.61 2.68 16.66
C PRO A 234 -14.63 1.47 17.61
N SER A 235 -13.76 1.41 18.63
CA SER A 235 -13.73 0.28 19.57
C SER A 235 -14.59 0.50 20.82
N GLY A 236 -15.20 -0.59 21.32
CA GLY A 236 -15.81 -0.60 22.65
C GLY A 236 -17.08 0.24 22.82
N GLY A 237 -17.82 0.53 21.74
CA GLY A 237 -19.06 1.32 21.80
C GLY A 237 -18.83 2.82 21.96
N LYS A 238 -17.61 3.28 21.71
CA LYS A 238 -17.25 4.69 21.62
C LYS A 238 -16.45 4.92 20.35
N ILE A 239 -16.56 6.14 19.84
CA ILE A 239 -15.71 6.64 18.77
C ILE A 239 -14.65 7.48 19.46
N VAL A 240 -13.40 7.06 19.37
CA VAL A 240 -12.26 7.76 19.95
C VAL A 240 -11.22 8.08 18.89
N ARG A 241 -10.47 9.16 19.09
CA ARG A 241 -9.32 9.48 18.27
C ARG A 241 -8.16 8.55 18.64
N ASP A 242 -7.51 7.98 17.65
CA ASP A 242 -6.22 7.33 17.84
C ASP A 242 -5.16 8.44 17.94
N GLU A 243 -4.57 8.62 19.13
CA GLU A 243 -3.61 9.69 19.38
C GLU A 243 -2.29 9.49 18.64
N GLU A 244 -1.87 8.24 18.40
CA GLU A 244 -0.63 7.93 17.67
C GLU A 244 -0.85 8.23 16.19
N ALA A 245 -1.88 7.62 15.59
CA ALA A 245 -2.23 7.88 14.19
C ALA A 245 -2.51 9.37 13.94
N PHE A 246 -3.20 10.06 14.85
CA PHE A 246 -3.45 11.49 14.70
C PHE A 246 -2.17 12.33 14.74
N ALA A 247 -1.16 11.96 15.54
CA ALA A 247 0.12 12.66 15.56
C ALA A 247 0.85 12.52 14.21
N HIS A 248 0.91 11.30 13.66
CA HIS A 248 1.48 11.06 12.32
C HIS A 248 0.70 11.80 11.23
N PHE A 249 -0.63 11.79 11.30
CA PHE A 249 -1.50 12.50 10.36
C PHE A 249 -1.24 14.02 10.32
N VAL A 250 -1.03 14.66 11.48
CA VAL A 250 -0.83 16.12 11.55
C VAL A 250 0.62 16.52 11.24
N GLU A 251 1.62 15.83 11.81
CA GLU A 251 3.01 16.31 11.82
C GLU A 251 4.04 15.31 11.27
N GLY A 252 3.64 14.10 10.85
CA GLY A 252 4.57 13.11 10.31
C GLY A 252 5.10 13.46 8.91
N GLU A 253 6.36 13.14 8.64
CA GLU A 253 6.99 13.28 7.31
C GLU A 253 7.43 11.92 6.72
N GLU A 254 7.03 10.83 7.38
CA GLU A 254 7.44 9.46 7.09
C GLU A 254 6.30 8.66 6.41
N SER A 255 6.60 7.46 5.90
CA SER A 255 5.65 6.60 5.16
C SER A 255 4.36 6.31 5.93
N GLU A 256 4.42 6.20 7.26
CA GLU A 256 3.23 6.05 8.11
C GLU A 256 2.26 7.23 7.98
N SER A 257 2.77 8.46 7.83
CA SER A 257 1.92 9.64 7.58
C SER A 257 1.31 9.60 6.19
N ALA A 258 2.09 9.16 5.19
CA ALA A 258 1.62 9.05 3.81
C ALA A 258 0.47 8.04 3.73
N GLN A 259 0.62 6.88 4.38
CA GLN A 259 -0.41 5.86 4.46
C GLN A 259 -1.70 6.39 5.10
N LEU A 260 -1.64 7.04 6.26
CA LEU A 260 -2.83 7.58 6.95
C LEU A 260 -3.57 8.63 6.11
N LEU A 261 -2.82 9.51 5.44
CA LEU A 261 -3.41 10.52 4.55
C LEU A 261 -3.99 9.88 3.28
N PHE A 262 -3.32 8.85 2.75
CA PHE A 262 -3.79 8.07 1.62
C PHE A 262 -5.12 7.38 1.95
N GLU A 263 -5.19 6.66 3.08
CA GLU A 263 -6.40 5.98 3.57
C GLU A 263 -7.55 6.96 3.83
N MET A 264 -7.25 8.15 4.36
CA MET A 264 -8.23 9.23 4.47
C MET A 264 -8.84 9.58 3.11
N GLY A 265 -8.00 9.75 2.08
CA GLY A 265 -8.45 10.02 0.73
C GLY A 265 -9.28 8.87 0.14
N VAL A 266 -8.80 7.63 0.30
CA VAL A 266 -9.48 6.40 -0.15
C VAL A 266 -10.86 6.28 0.48
N GLY A 267 -10.98 6.45 1.80
CA GLY A 267 -12.26 6.38 2.50
C GLY A 267 -13.25 7.46 2.03
N CYS A 268 -12.76 8.66 1.72
CA CYS A 268 -13.61 9.69 1.12
C CYS A 268 -14.13 9.25 -0.26
N VAL A 269 -13.27 8.78 -1.16
CA VAL A 269 -13.66 8.33 -2.51
C VAL A 269 -14.63 7.14 -2.45
N GLN A 270 -14.29 6.13 -1.65
CA GLN A 270 -15.09 4.92 -1.47
C GLN A 270 -16.51 5.24 -1.00
N SER A 271 -16.66 6.11 0.01
CA SER A 271 -17.99 6.49 0.53
C SER A 271 -18.83 7.31 -0.46
N HIS A 272 -18.22 7.99 -1.44
CA HIS A 272 -18.97 8.61 -2.54
C HIS A 272 -19.49 7.57 -3.54
N LEU A 273 -18.83 6.43 -3.68
CA LEU A 273 -19.18 5.36 -4.62
C LEU A 273 -20.22 4.40 -4.04
N ILE A 274 -20.15 4.14 -2.73
CA ILE A 274 -21.06 3.26 -1.99
C ILE A 274 -21.65 4.05 -0.84
N PRO A 275 -22.74 4.78 -1.06
CA PRO A 275 -23.34 5.61 -0.02
C PRO A 275 -24.11 4.78 1.03
N ASN A 276 -24.46 3.51 0.76
CA ASN A 276 -25.28 2.68 1.65
C ASN A 276 -24.94 1.18 1.57
N ASP A 277 -25.11 0.46 2.69
CA ASP A 277 -24.86 -0.99 2.82
C ASP A 277 -25.86 -1.88 2.06
N ALA A 278 -27.03 -1.34 1.68
CA ALA A 278 -28.05 -2.08 0.94
C ALA A 278 -27.96 -1.73 -0.56
N PHE A 279 -27.21 -2.54 -1.31
CA PHE A 279 -26.95 -2.30 -2.73
C PHE A 279 -28.14 -2.68 -3.61
N THR A 280 -28.71 -1.72 -4.33
CA THR A 280 -29.83 -1.94 -5.28
C THR A 280 -29.39 -1.74 -6.73
N GLU A 281 -30.22 -2.16 -7.71
CA GLU A 281 -29.97 -1.92 -9.14
C GLU A 281 -29.75 -0.42 -9.47
N ARG A 282 -30.38 0.49 -8.70
CA ARG A 282 -30.16 1.93 -8.84
C ARG A 282 -28.77 2.34 -8.33
N ASP A 283 -28.31 1.75 -7.24
CA ASP A 283 -27.00 2.06 -6.65
C ASP A 283 -25.87 1.50 -7.52
N GLU A 284 -26.09 0.34 -8.16
CA GLU A 284 -25.22 -0.17 -9.22
C GLU A 284 -25.13 0.82 -10.40
N ALA A 285 -26.27 1.35 -10.87
CA ALA A 285 -26.28 2.35 -11.91
C ALA A 285 -25.54 3.64 -11.50
N PHE A 286 -25.75 4.11 -10.27
CA PHE A 286 -25.04 5.26 -9.72
C PHE A 286 -23.52 5.02 -9.67
N PHE A 287 -23.09 3.88 -9.13
CA PHE A 287 -21.69 3.45 -9.08
C PHE A 287 -21.06 3.44 -10.47
N LEU A 288 -21.70 2.79 -11.45
CA LEU A 288 -21.18 2.71 -12.82
C LEU A 288 -21.04 4.09 -13.48
N VAL A 289 -22.01 4.98 -13.25
CA VAL A 289 -21.97 6.35 -13.79
C VAL A 289 -20.88 7.18 -13.11
N LEU A 290 -20.79 7.17 -11.79
CA LEU A 290 -19.76 7.92 -11.05
C LEU A 290 -18.36 7.40 -11.36
N ARG A 291 -18.17 6.07 -11.41
CA ARG A 291 -16.92 5.43 -11.83
C ARG A 291 -16.48 5.90 -13.21
N ASN A 292 -17.38 5.94 -14.20
CA ASN A 292 -17.04 6.39 -15.54
C ASN A 292 -16.65 7.88 -15.59
N LEU A 293 -17.34 8.69 -14.79
CA LEU A 293 -17.02 10.11 -14.60
C LEU A 293 -15.65 10.31 -13.94
N LEU A 294 -15.29 9.51 -12.94
CA LEU A 294 -13.95 9.52 -12.33
C LEU A 294 -12.87 9.06 -13.30
N VAL A 295 -13.11 7.99 -14.08
CA VAL A 295 -12.20 7.55 -15.14
C VAL A 295 -12.01 8.65 -16.19
N THR A 296 -13.07 9.39 -16.51
CA THR A 296 -13.00 10.57 -17.40
C THR A 296 -12.09 11.64 -16.79
N ALA A 297 -12.28 11.98 -15.52
CA ALA A 297 -11.45 12.97 -14.82
C ALA A 297 -9.97 12.57 -14.74
N VAL A 298 -9.70 11.28 -14.54
CA VAL A 298 -8.35 10.71 -14.45
C VAL A 298 -7.67 10.65 -15.82
N THR A 299 -8.38 10.22 -16.86
CA THR A 299 -7.77 9.90 -18.17
C THR A 299 -7.94 10.98 -19.23
N GLY A 300 -8.84 11.94 -19.01
CA GLY A 300 -9.27 12.92 -20.01
C GLY A 300 -10.06 12.33 -21.19
N ARG A 301 -10.45 11.04 -21.12
CA ARG A 301 -11.29 10.40 -22.16
C ARG A 301 -12.76 10.77 -21.95
N GLU A 302 -13.48 11.03 -23.02
CA GLU A 302 -14.91 11.32 -22.95
C GLU A 302 -15.71 10.16 -22.32
N ALA A 303 -16.68 10.51 -21.48
CA ALA A 303 -17.58 9.56 -20.84
C ALA A 303 -18.50 8.87 -21.87
N ASP A 304 -18.63 7.54 -21.77
CA ASP A 304 -19.53 6.75 -22.64
C ASP A 304 -20.98 6.76 -22.09
N PHE A 305 -21.61 7.94 -22.11
CA PHE A 305 -22.97 8.10 -21.61
C PHE A 305 -24.00 7.29 -22.42
N GLU A 306 -23.81 7.13 -23.73
CA GLU A 306 -24.73 6.33 -24.55
C GLU A 306 -24.65 4.84 -24.19
N GLY A 307 -23.44 4.31 -24.00
CA GLY A 307 -23.22 2.94 -23.55
C GLY A 307 -23.77 2.69 -22.14
N LEU A 308 -23.46 3.58 -21.19
CA LEU A 308 -23.98 3.50 -19.82
C LEU A 308 -25.51 3.56 -19.78
N ARG A 309 -26.11 4.49 -20.52
CA ARG A 309 -27.57 4.64 -20.59
C ARG A 309 -28.26 3.41 -21.20
N ARG A 310 -27.59 2.70 -22.10
CA ARG A 310 -28.08 1.42 -22.63
C ARG A 310 -27.95 0.29 -21.60
N ASN A 311 -26.87 0.27 -20.83
CA ASN A 311 -26.58 -0.81 -19.88
C ASN A 311 -27.40 -0.69 -18.60
N CYS A 312 -27.45 0.49 -17.98
CA CYS A 312 -28.18 0.73 -16.73
C CYS A 312 -29.69 0.95 -16.96
N GLY A 313 -30.12 1.07 -18.22
CA GLY A 313 -31.46 1.49 -18.58
C GLY A 313 -31.64 3.02 -18.54
N PRO A 314 -32.40 3.60 -19.48
CA PRO A 314 -32.58 5.05 -19.57
C PRO A 314 -33.13 5.71 -18.31
N LYS A 315 -34.06 5.04 -17.62
CA LYS A 315 -34.74 5.61 -16.45
C LYS A 315 -33.76 5.81 -15.29
N ASP A 316 -32.98 4.78 -14.97
CA ASP A 316 -32.09 4.84 -13.82
C ASP A 316 -30.86 5.68 -14.13
N PHE A 317 -30.30 5.59 -15.36
CA PHE A 317 -29.24 6.49 -15.82
C PHE A 317 -29.64 7.97 -15.75
N ASP A 318 -30.80 8.34 -16.32
CA ASP A 318 -31.25 9.73 -16.34
C ASP A 318 -31.55 10.26 -14.91
N ALA A 319 -31.84 9.36 -13.95
CA ALA A 319 -32.06 9.70 -12.55
C ALA A 319 -30.75 9.89 -11.76
N VAL A 320 -29.76 9.02 -11.96
CA VAL A 320 -28.51 9.03 -11.15
C VAL A 320 -27.43 9.96 -11.70
N LEU A 321 -27.47 10.32 -12.99
CA LEU A 321 -26.46 11.19 -13.59
C LEU A 321 -26.31 12.56 -12.89
N PRO A 322 -27.39 13.27 -12.52
CA PRO A 322 -27.28 14.50 -11.73
C PRO A 322 -26.60 14.28 -10.38
N GLU A 323 -26.97 13.21 -9.67
CA GLU A 323 -26.42 12.86 -8.36
C GLU A 323 -24.92 12.51 -8.46
N ALA A 324 -24.52 11.75 -9.48
CA ALA A 324 -23.11 11.43 -9.73
C ALA A 324 -22.28 12.70 -10.07
N ARG A 325 -22.89 13.70 -10.71
CA ARG A 325 -22.23 15.01 -10.93
C ARG A 325 -22.11 15.82 -9.64
N GLU A 326 -23.08 15.73 -8.74
CA GLU A 326 -23.00 16.32 -7.40
C GLU A 326 -21.90 15.63 -6.57
N ALA A 327 -21.76 14.31 -6.68
CA ALA A 327 -20.67 13.57 -6.06
C ALA A 327 -19.29 14.00 -6.58
N LEU A 328 -19.12 14.21 -7.90
CA LEU A 328 -17.88 14.80 -8.43
C LEU A 328 -17.62 16.21 -7.88
N ALA A 329 -18.66 17.04 -7.79
CA ALA A 329 -18.54 18.39 -7.24
C ALA A 329 -18.13 18.34 -5.75
N SER A 330 -18.66 17.38 -5.00
CA SER A 330 -18.29 17.11 -3.61
C SER A 330 -16.83 16.68 -3.49
N LEU A 331 -16.36 15.70 -4.28
CA LEU A 331 -14.95 15.28 -4.33
C LEU A 331 -14.01 16.44 -4.70
N ALA A 332 -14.43 17.33 -5.61
CA ALA A 332 -13.69 18.55 -5.92
C ALA A 332 -13.68 19.55 -4.76
N ALA A 333 -14.80 19.72 -4.06
CA ALA A 333 -14.90 20.57 -2.87
C ALA A 333 -14.03 20.05 -1.72
N PHE A 334 -13.87 18.74 -1.61
CA PHE A 334 -12.92 18.10 -0.70
C PHE A 334 -11.46 18.26 -1.13
N GLY A 335 -11.18 18.75 -2.34
CA GLY A 335 -9.83 18.97 -2.86
C GLY A 335 -9.20 17.74 -3.51
N LEU A 336 -9.95 16.66 -3.72
CA LEU A 336 -9.46 15.45 -4.38
C LEU A 336 -9.51 15.52 -5.92
N LEU A 337 -10.34 16.42 -6.45
CA LEU A 337 -10.45 16.72 -7.88
C LEU A 337 -10.24 18.22 -8.15
N GLN A 338 -9.75 18.53 -9.34
CA GLN A 338 -9.62 19.89 -9.85
C GLN A 338 -10.75 20.23 -10.81
N VAL A 339 -11.34 21.41 -10.66
CA VAL A 339 -12.34 21.93 -11.62
C VAL A 339 -11.63 22.60 -12.79
N LYS A 340 -11.85 22.10 -14.01
CA LYS A 340 -11.30 22.62 -15.28
C LYS A 340 -12.44 23.11 -16.18
N GLY A 341 -13.03 24.25 -15.83
CA GLY A 341 -14.19 24.78 -16.55
C GLY A 341 -15.45 23.96 -16.25
N GLU A 342 -16.00 23.27 -17.25
CA GLU A 342 -17.15 22.36 -17.10
C GLU A 342 -16.73 20.90 -16.81
N GLU A 343 -15.43 20.63 -16.83
CA GLU A 343 -14.85 19.30 -16.64
C GLU A 343 -14.10 19.20 -15.31
N TYR A 344 -13.81 17.95 -14.90
CA TYR A 344 -12.99 17.65 -13.73
C TYR A 344 -11.67 17.02 -14.18
N GLY A 345 -10.61 17.23 -13.41
CA GLY A 345 -9.33 16.55 -13.57
C GLY A 345 -8.77 16.11 -12.22
N VAL A 346 -7.69 15.35 -12.24
CA VAL A 346 -6.98 14.90 -11.03
C VAL A 346 -5.52 15.33 -11.12
N ASP A 347 -4.91 15.73 -10.00
CA ASP A 347 -3.44 15.83 -9.91
C ASP A 347 -2.87 14.42 -10.05
N GLU A 348 -1.84 14.23 -10.89
CA GLU A 348 -1.31 12.89 -11.18
C GLU A 348 -0.89 12.13 -9.90
N ARG A 349 -0.46 12.86 -8.86
CA ARG A 349 -0.06 12.29 -7.57
C ARG A 349 -1.24 11.78 -6.73
N LEU A 350 -2.47 12.21 -7.02
CA LEU A 350 -3.69 11.71 -6.37
C LEU A 350 -4.32 10.54 -7.14
N LEU A 351 -3.80 10.16 -8.31
CA LEU A 351 -4.33 9.02 -9.05
C LEU A 351 -4.37 7.73 -8.23
N PRO A 352 -3.32 7.37 -7.45
CA PRO A 352 -3.36 6.19 -6.61
C PRO A 352 -4.52 6.20 -5.60
N VAL A 353 -4.85 7.38 -5.03
CA VAL A 353 -5.96 7.55 -4.08
C VAL A 353 -7.31 7.29 -4.76
N ILE A 354 -7.54 7.87 -5.93
CA ILE A 354 -8.79 7.68 -6.69
C ILE A 354 -8.93 6.22 -7.13
N SER A 355 -7.84 5.62 -7.61
CA SER A 355 -7.81 4.22 -8.05
C SER A 355 -8.07 3.25 -6.89
N ALA A 356 -7.41 3.43 -5.75
CA ALA A 356 -7.64 2.58 -4.58
C ALA A 356 -9.07 2.73 -4.04
N GLY A 357 -9.61 3.96 -3.95
CA GLY A 357 -11.01 4.17 -3.56
C GLY A 357 -12.02 3.49 -4.49
N LEU A 358 -11.74 3.42 -5.80
CA LEU A 358 -12.54 2.65 -6.75
C LEU A 358 -12.44 1.14 -6.50
N SER A 359 -11.23 0.61 -6.30
CA SER A 359 -10.99 -0.81 -6.05
C SER A 359 -11.59 -1.31 -4.73
N GLU A 360 -11.49 -0.51 -3.67
CA GLU A 360 -12.13 -0.78 -2.38
C GLU A 360 -13.66 -0.81 -2.50
N ALA A 361 -14.23 0.12 -3.28
CA ALA A 361 -15.66 0.08 -3.58
C ALA A 361 -16.05 -1.17 -4.40
N GLU A 362 -15.32 -1.51 -5.45
CA GLU A 362 -15.56 -2.73 -6.24
C GLU A 362 -15.54 -3.98 -5.34
N SER A 363 -14.57 -4.07 -4.43
CA SER A 363 -14.43 -5.19 -3.50
C SER A 363 -15.60 -5.30 -2.52
N LEU A 364 -16.07 -4.18 -1.95
CA LEU A 364 -17.24 -4.17 -1.07
C LEU A 364 -18.54 -4.58 -1.79
N ILE A 365 -18.70 -4.20 -3.06
CA ILE A 365 -19.85 -4.61 -3.86
C ILE A 365 -19.81 -6.13 -4.08
N GLU A 366 -18.66 -6.67 -4.47
CA GLU A 366 -18.46 -8.12 -4.68
C GLU A 366 -18.70 -8.94 -3.40
N GLU A 367 -18.35 -8.42 -2.23
CA GLU A 367 -18.61 -9.07 -0.94
C GLU A 367 -20.10 -9.05 -0.54
N SER A 368 -20.89 -8.14 -1.11
CA SER A 368 -22.32 -7.97 -0.80
C SER A 368 -23.26 -8.82 -1.66
N GLU A 369 -22.77 -9.38 -2.77
CA GLU A 369 -23.46 -10.30 -3.68
C GLU A 369 -23.34 -11.78 -3.27
#